data_AF-A0A8T0I4R4-F1
#
_entry.id   AF-A0A8T0I4R4-F1
#
_cell.length_a   1.000
_cell.length_b   1.000
_cell.length_c   1.000
_cell.angle_alpha   90.00
_cell.angle_beta   90.00
_cell.angle_gamma   90.00
#
_symmetry.space_group_name_H-M   'P 1'
#
loop_
_entity.id
_entity.type
_entity.pdbx_description
1 polymer ?
#
loop_
_entity_poly.entity_id
_entity_poly.type
_entity_poly.pdbx_seq_one_letter_code
_entity_poly.pdbx_strand_id
1 'polypeptide(L)'
;MLLSIYRFEVTGIDADASRGVTVQSRSGEEVKAKWLITCGGLQADYVGRMAGGAKGPTVLPFRGTYHELKPEYRNLITRNIYPVPDPKFPMVGVHLTPRVDGRVLIGPNSALALSKEGYKFLNVNIKDSLLFAINKGLWKLVLGNPGIVFQEIWRDINTRAFVGEAKRYCPKLEVEHTTHGWAGVHAVAIDGSGKIIGNFLFENGSSGIVLNVRNAPSPACTSSLAIANTVVDRAVKDFDWLNKKPFKTDKVPA
;
A
#
# COMPACT_ATOMS: atom_id res chain seq x y z
N MET A 1 -10.83 -11.48 -25.06
CA MET A 1 -10.69 -10.02 -25.20
C MET A 1 -10.29 -9.47 -23.84
N LEU A 2 -9.15 -8.79 -23.74
CA LEU A 2 -8.75 -8.07 -22.53
C LEU A 2 -9.27 -6.64 -22.66
N LEU A 3 -10.06 -6.18 -21.71
CA LEU A 3 -10.53 -4.80 -21.64
C LEU A 3 -9.82 -4.10 -20.49
N SER A 4 -9.24 -2.93 -20.75
CA SER A 4 -8.63 -2.08 -19.73
C SER A 4 -9.38 -0.76 -19.71
N ILE A 5 -9.94 -0.43 -18.55
CA ILE A 5 -10.71 0.79 -18.32
C ILE A 5 -9.92 1.66 -17.34
N TYR A 6 -9.70 2.91 -17.70
CA TYR A 6 -9.01 3.90 -16.87
C TYR A 6 -9.99 4.99 -16.47
N ARG A 7 -9.65 5.76 -15.42
CA ARG A 7 -10.51 6.82 -14.85
C ARG A 7 -11.87 6.30 -14.36
N PHE A 8 -11.95 5.01 -14.03
CA PHE A 8 -13.11 4.35 -13.45
C PHE A 8 -12.89 4.22 -11.93
N GLU A 9 -13.20 5.27 -11.18
CA GLU A 9 -13.10 5.23 -9.73
C GLU A 9 -14.27 4.42 -9.15
N VAL A 10 -13.99 3.24 -8.59
CA VAL A 10 -15.01 2.35 -8.05
C VAL A 10 -15.64 2.94 -6.78
N THR A 11 -16.96 3.12 -6.80
CA THR A 11 -17.75 3.64 -5.68
C THR A 11 -18.80 2.66 -5.16
N GLY A 12 -19.13 1.62 -5.93
CA GLY A 12 -20.06 0.58 -5.53
C GLY A 12 -19.68 -0.78 -6.12
N ILE A 13 -19.92 -1.84 -5.35
CA ILE A 13 -19.80 -3.24 -5.79
C ILE A 13 -21.02 -3.98 -5.28
N ASP A 14 -21.86 -4.47 -6.20
CA ASP A 14 -22.95 -5.40 -5.91
C ASP A 14 -22.56 -6.78 -6.40
N ALA A 15 -22.43 -7.75 -5.50
CA ALA A 15 -21.99 -9.10 -5.81
C ALA A 15 -23.01 -10.12 -5.31
N ASP A 16 -23.54 -10.90 -6.25
CA ASP A 16 -24.58 -11.89 -6.02
C ASP A 16 -24.25 -13.16 -6.81
N ALA A 17 -24.20 -14.31 -6.15
CA ALA A 17 -23.81 -15.57 -6.79
C ALA A 17 -24.67 -15.94 -8.01
N SER A 18 -25.93 -15.48 -8.07
CA SER A 18 -26.86 -15.73 -9.18
C SER A 18 -26.75 -14.71 -10.32
N ARG A 19 -26.43 -13.44 -10.01
CA ARG A 19 -26.38 -12.34 -10.99
C ARG A 19 -24.96 -11.96 -11.45
N GLY A 20 -23.94 -12.42 -10.73
CA GLY A 20 -22.55 -12.02 -10.91
C GLY A 20 -22.21 -10.77 -10.09
N VAL A 21 -21.23 -10.01 -10.57
CA VAL A 21 -20.74 -8.78 -9.93
C VAL A 21 -21.02 -7.59 -10.83
N THR A 22 -21.62 -6.54 -10.28
CA THR A 22 -21.74 -5.22 -10.91
C THR A 22 -20.85 -4.24 -10.15
N VAL A 23 -19.91 -3.62 -10.87
CA VAL A 23 -19.01 -2.60 -10.34
C VAL A 23 -19.45 -1.25 -10.87
N GLN A 24 -19.66 -0.30 -9.98
CA GLN A 24 -20.14 1.05 -10.28
C GLN A 24 -19.01 2.05 -10.11
N SER A 25 -18.89 2.96 -11.07
CA SER A 25 -17.96 4.08 -11.01
C SER A 25 -18.60 5.34 -10.43
N ARG A 26 -17.76 6.27 -10.02
CA ARG A 26 -18.17 7.63 -9.64
C ARG A 26 -18.91 8.38 -10.76
N SER A 27 -18.58 8.12 -12.03
CA SER A 27 -19.24 8.73 -13.20
C SER A 27 -20.61 8.11 -13.51
N GLY A 28 -21.02 7.05 -12.81
CA GLY A 28 -22.27 6.33 -13.04
C GLY A 28 -22.17 5.22 -14.09
N GLU A 29 -20.98 4.99 -14.67
CA GLU A 29 -20.73 3.85 -15.55
C GLU A 29 -20.70 2.54 -14.75
N GLU A 30 -21.17 1.46 -15.37
CA GLU A 30 -21.21 0.13 -14.77
C GLU A 30 -20.45 -0.90 -15.59
N VAL A 31 -19.77 -1.82 -14.88
CA VAL A 31 -19.12 -2.99 -15.48
C VAL A 31 -19.67 -4.24 -14.81
N LYS A 32 -20.13 -5.19 -15.62
CA LYS A 32 -20.62 -6.48 -15.15
C LYS A 32 -19.61 -7.58 -15.41
N ALA A 33 -19.38 -8.43 -14.41
CA ALA A 33 -18.43 -9.55 -14.46
C ALA A 33 -19.00 -10.77 -13.72
N LYS A 34 -18.44 -11.97 -13.98
CA LYS A 34 -18.78 -13.18 -13.21
C LYS A 34 -18.11 -13.22 -11.85
N TRP A 35 -16.87 -12.77 -11.82
CA TRP A 35 -15.99 -12.83 -10.67
C TRP A 35 -15.25 -11.51 -10.55
N LEU A 36 -14.88 -11.16 -9.33
CA LEU A 36 -14.12 -9.97 -9.04
C LEU A 36 -12.91 -10.30 -8.18
N ILE A 37 -11.74 -9.81 -8.59
CA ILE A 37 -10.54 -9.79 -7.75
C ILE A 37 -10.24 -8.33 -7.43
N THR A 38 -10.18 -7.98 -6.15
CA THR A 38 -9.88 -6.59 -5.73
C THR A 38 -8.43 -6.47 -5.29
N CYS A 39 -7.70 -5.52 -5.87
CA CYS A 39 -6.30 -5.23 -5.57
C CYS A 39 -6.14 -3.74 -5.19
N GLY A 40 -6.91 -3.28 -4.20
CA GLY A 40 -7.09 -1.86 -3.90
C GLY A 40 -5.92 -1.12 -3.25
N GLY A 41 -4.80 -1.80 -2.94
CA GLY A 41 -3.62 -1.19 -2.32
C GLY A 41 -3.97 -0.39 -1.05
N LEU A 42 -3.73 0.92 -1.06
CA LEU A 42 -4.06 1.84 0.04
C LEU A 42 -5.55 1.84 0.41
N GLN A 43 -6.42 1.51 -0.55
CA GLN A 43 -7.87 1.44 -0.42
C GLN A 43 -8.38 0.00 -0.21
N ALA A 44 -7.49 -0.98 0.00
CA ALA A 44 -7.88 -2.39 0.03
C ALA A 44 -8.90 -2.73 1.13
N ASP A 45 -8.85 -2.04 2.28
CA ASP A 45 -9.85 -2.16 3.34
C ASP A 45 -11.23 -1.64 2.90
N TYR A 46 -11.28 -0.50 2.20
CA TYR A 46 -12.52 0.10 1.69
C TYR A 46 -13.14 -0.73 0.57
N VAL A 47 -12.35 -1.06 -0.44
CA VAL A 47 -12.81 -1.83 -1.61
C VAL A 47 -13.26 -3.22 -1.19
N GLY A 48 -12.51 -3.91 -0.32
CA GLY A 48 -12.93 -5.24 0.12
C GLY A 48 -14.19 -5.22 1.00
N ARG A 49 -14.42 -4.15 1.80
CA ARG A 49 -15.71 -3.98 2.51
C ARG A 49 -16.85 -3.73 1.54
N MET A 50 -16.63 -2.87 0.55
CA MET A 50 -17.59 -2.59 -0.53
C MET A 50 -17.95 -3.88 -1.28
N ALA A 51 -16.99 -4.79 -1.43
CA ALA A 51 -17.18 -6.08 -2.09
C ALA A 51 -17.69 -7.21 -1.17
N GLY A 52 -18.26 -6.88 0.00
CA GLY A 52 -18.88 -7.85 0.92
C GLY A 52 -17.90 -8.59 1.85
N GLY A 53 -16.67 -8.10 2.01
CA GLY A 53 -15.69 -8.59 2.98
C GLY A 53 -15.86 -8.01 4.39
N ALA A 54 -15.06 -8.50 5.34
CA ALA A 54 -15.14 -8.12 6.75
C ALA A 54 -14.71 -6.66 7.00
N LYS A 55 -15.11 -6.14 8.18
CA LYS A 55 -14.77 -4.78 8.60
C LYS A 55 -13.26 -4.52 8.72
N GLY A 56 -12.50 -5.54 9.12
CA GLY A 56 -11.05 -5.51 9.24
C GLY A 56 -10.34 -6.39 8.19
N PRO A 57 -9.00 -6.33 8.10
CA PRO A 57 -8.13 -5.37 8.78
C PRO A 57 -8.33 -3.93 8.28
N THR A 58 -7.79 -2.95 9.02
CA THR A 58 -7.73 -1.56 8.53
C THR A 58 -6.39 -1.32 7.87
N VAL A 59 -6.39 -0.64 6.72
CA VAL A 59 -5.16 -0.26 6.02
C VAL A 59 -4.79 1.16 6.45
N LEU A 60 -3.64 1.29 7.08
CA LEU A 60 -3.06 2.56 7.51
C LEU A 60 -2.02 3.05 6.49
N PRO A 61 -1.99 4.36 6.20
CA PRO A 61 -1.00 4.94 5.30
C PRO A 61 0.25 5.37 6.04
N PHE A 62 1.36 4.70 5.78
CA PHE A 62 2.68 5.14 6.24
C PHE A 62 3.39 5.84 5.10
N ARG A 63 3.51 7.17 5.18
CA ARG A 63 4.27 7.96 4.22
C ARG A 63 5.75 7.72 4.43
N GLY A 64 6.43 7.43 3.32
CA GLY A 64 7.87 7.35 3.22
C GLY A 64 8.41 8.44 2.30
N THR A 65 9.04 9.43 2.90
CA THR A 65 9.70 10.56 2.24
C THR A 65 11.12 10.17 1.84
N TYR A 66 11.50 10.53 0.61
CA TYR A 66 12.84 10.34 0.09
C TYR A 66 13.57 11.67 -0.04
N HIS A 67 14.87 11.61 0.17
CA HIS A 67 15.83 12.61 -0.27
C HIS A 67 16.68 12.01 -1.40
N GLU A 68 17.36 12.86 -2.15
CA GLU A 68 18.32 12.44 -3.16
C GLU A 68 19.68 13.08 -2.90
N LEU A 69 20.77 12.40 -3.27
CA LEU A 69 22.08 13.06 -3.35
C LEU A 69 22.14 14.01 -4.52
N LYS A 70 22.68 15.21 -4.29
CA LYS A 70 23.02 16.15 -5.36
C LYS A 70 24.05 15.50 -6.31
N PRO A 71 24.02 15.86 -7.61
CA PRO A 71 24.82 15.19 -8.64
C PRO A 71 26.30 14.98 -8.28
N GLU A 72 26.94 16.00 -7.72
CA GLU A 72 28.35 16.03 -7.37
C GLU A 72 28.75 15.07 -6.23
N TYR A 73 27.78 14.59 -5.43
CA TYR A 73 28.03 13.67 -4.30
C TYR A 73 27.61 12.23 -4.58
N ARG A 74 27.02 11.91 -5.74
CA ARG A 74 26.45 10.57 -6.03
C ARG A 74 27.46 9.43 -5.89
N ASN A 75 28.74 9.69 -6.13
CA ASN A 75 29.82 8.71 -5.98
C ASN A 75 30.13 8.33 -4.52
N LEU A 76 29.54 9.04 -3.54
CA LEU A 76 29.66 8.71 -2.12
C LEU A 76 29.10 7.32 -1.80
N ILE A 77 28.10 6.88 -2.57
CA ILE A 77 27.37 5.64 -2.33
C ILE A 77 27.22 4.90 -3.65
N THR A 78 27.95 3.79 -3.78
CA THR A 78 28.01 3.00 -5.01
C THR A 78 27.29 1.65 -4.90
N ARG A 79 26.78 1.33 -3.71
CA ARG A 79 26.04 0.09 -3.42
C ARG A 79 24.86 0.40 -2.51
N ASN A 80 23.88 -0.49 -2.50
CA ASN A 80 22.77 -0.35 -1.56
C ASN A 80 23.25 -0.56 -0.12
N ILE A 81 22.81 0.31 0.80
CA ILE A 81 23.13 0.23 2.24
C ILE A 81 21.82 0.29 3.02
N TYR A 82 21.60 -0.70 3.88
CA TYR A 82 20.42 -0.82 4.71
C TYR A 82 20.84 -1.02 6.17
N PRO A 83 20.16 -0.41 7.15
CA PRO A 83 20.33 -0.77 8.54
C PRO A 83 19.82 -2.19 8.78
N VAL A 84 20.29 -2.81 9.86
CA VAL A 84 19.74 -4.10 10.30
C VAL A 84 18.26 -3.90 10.67
N PRO A 85 17.32 -4.67 10.09
CA PRO A 85 15.89 -4.44 10.31
C PRO A 85 15.48 -4.80 11.74
N ASP A 86 14.57 -4.01 12.31
CA ASP A 86 13.83 -4.40 13.52
C ASP A 86 12.61 -5.25 13.11
N PRO A 87 12.50 -6.52 13.56
CA PRO A 87 11.36 -7.39 13.23
C PRO A 87 10.00 -6.82 13.64
N LYS A 88 9.95 -5.93 14.64
CA LYS A 88 8.70 -5.26 15.07
C LYS A 88 8.28 -4.15 14.10
N PHE A 89 9.26 -3.52 13.44
CA PHE A 89 9.07 -2.35 12.57
C PHE A 89 9.87 -2.50 11.27
N PRO A 90 9.52 -3.47 10.41
CA PRO A 90 10.28 -3.75 9.19
C PRO A 90 10.23 -2.60 8.15
N MET A 91 9.41 -1.59 8.40
CA MET A 91 9.26 -0.41 7.54
C MET A 91 10.16 0.77 7.99
N VAL A 92 10.83 0.67 9.13
CA VAL A 92 11.61 1.76 9.72
C VAL A 92 13.09 1.59 9.41
N GLY A 93 13.72 2.71 9.01
CA GLY A 93 15.13 2.77 8.68
C GLY A 93 15.34 3.50 7.37
N VAL A 94 16.34 4.39 7.34
CA VAL A 94 16.70 5.10 6.11
C VAL A 94 17.53 4.15 5.25
N HIS A 95 17.25 4.03 3.96
CA HIS A 95 18.07 3.24 3.04
C HIS A 95 18.86 4.15 2.12
N LEU A 96 20.01 3.68 1.66
CA LEU A 96 20.80 4.35 0.64
C LEU A 96 20.78 3.48 -0.61
N THR A 97 20.17 3.97 -1.69
CA THR A 97 19.87 3.16 -2.87
C THR A 97 20.36 3.86 -4.14
N PRO A 98 21.53 3.48 -4.69
CA PRO A 98 21.91 3.84 -6.04
C PRO A 98 20.93 3.27 -7.06
N ARG A 99 20.50 4.10 -8.00
CA ARG A 99 19.55 3.75 -9.05
C ARG A 99 20.25 3.55 -10.37
N VAL A 100 19.57 2.81 -11.26
CA VAL A 100 20.02 2.55 -12.63
C VAL A 100 20.15 3.83 -13.48
N ASP A 101 19.46 4.91 -13.11
CA ASP A 101 19.55 6.22 -13.77
C ASP A 101 20.64 7.12 -13.15
N GLY A 102 21.52 6.54 -12.33
CA GLY A 102 22.65 7.23 -11.71
C GLY A 102 22.27 8.10 -10.50
N ARG A 103 20.98 8.26 -10.17
CA ARG A 103 20.57 8.94 -8.92
C ARG A 103 20.87 8.06 -7.72
N VAL A 104 20.97 8.67 -6.54
CA VAL A 104 21.06 7.96 -5.26
C VAL A 104 19.94 8.44 -4.35
N LEU A 105 19.04 7.52 -3.99
CA LEU A 105 17.95 7.79 -3.05
C LEU A 105 18.42 7.56 -1.62
N ILE A 106 17.95 8.43 -0.72
CA ILE A 106 18.11 8.35 0.73
C ILE A 106 16.71 8.26 1.31
N GLY A 107 16.40 7.18 2.02
CA GLY A 107 15.06 6.90 2.55
C GLY A 107 14.54 5.52 2.17
N PRO A 108 13.25 5.25 2.40
CA PRO A 108 12.29 6.18 2.99
C PRO A 108 12.39 6.23 4.53
N ASN A 109 11.73 7.19 5.17
CA ASN A 109 11.23 7.05 6.55
C ASN A 109 9.85 6.35 6.53
N SER A 110 9.15 6.29 7.66
CA SER A 110 7.82 5.68 7.75
C SER A 110 6.93 6.38 8.79
N ALA A 111 6.42 7.55 8.44
CA ALA A 111 5.51 8.33 9.30
C ALA A 111 4.03 8.07 8.95
N LEU A 112 3.16 7.98 9.95
CA LEU A 112 1.72 7.86 9.72
C LEU A 112 1.17 9.12 9.02
N ALA A 113 0.48 8.96 7.89
CA ALA A 113 -0.17 10.04 7.18
C ALA A 113 -1.64 10.20 7.59
N LEU A 114 -2.19 11.41 7.40
CA LEU A 114 -3.58 11.76 7.70
C LEU A 114 -4.52 11.59 6.48
N SER A 115 -4.04 10.91 5.44
CA SER A 115 -4.82 10.49 4.28
C SER A 115 -4.19 9.24 3.70
N LYS A 116 -5.03 8.33 3.20
CA LYS A 116 -4.57 7.13 2.49
C LYS A 116 -3.65 7.47 1.32
N GLU A 117 -3.88 8.61 0.67
CA GLU A 117 -3.05 9.13 -0.43
C GLU A 117 -2.33 10.42 -0.02
N GLY A 118 -1.87 10.47 1.23
CA GLY A 118 -1.24 11.63 1.84
C GLY A 118 0.23 11.82 1.48
N TYR A 119 0.53 12.12 0.21
CA TYR A 119 1.91 12.26 -0.30
C TYR A 119 2.69 13.47 0.23
N LYS A 120 2.02 14.48 0.81
CA LYS A 120 2.67 15.61 1.51
C LYS A 120 2.28 15.64 2.96
N PHE A 121 3.12 16.25 3.80
CA PHE A 121 2.87 16.38 5.24
C PHE A 121 1.48 16.96 5.58
N LEU A 122 1.07 17.99 4.84
CA LEU A 122 -0.21 18.69 5.05
C LEU A 122 -1.41 18.04 4.34
N ASN A 123 -1.25 16.90 3.65
CA ASN A 123 -2.38 16.20 3.07
C ASN A 123 -3.23 15.57 4.18
N VAL A 124 -4.43 16.11 4.36
CA VAL A 124 -5.41 15.63 5.34
C VAL A 124 -6.67 15.22 4.60
N ASN A 125 -7.16 14.02 4.89
CA ASN A 125 -8.51 13.58 4.52
C ASN A 125 -9.29 13.35 5.81
N ILE A 126 -10.38 14.09 5.99
CA ILE A 126 -11.16 14.07 7.23
C ILE A 126 -11.76 12.68 7.48
N LYS A 127 -12.24 12.00 6.42
CA LYS A 127 -12.86 10.67 6.55
C LYS A 127 -11.82 9.62 6.97
N ASP A 128 -10.66 9.63 6.33
CA ASP A 128 -9.55 8.75 6.70
C ASP A 128 -9.06 9.04 8.13
N SER A 129 -8.84 10.32 8.44
CA SER A 129 -8.37 10.77 9.76
C SER A 129 -9.32 10.36 10.87
N LEU A 130 -10.63 10.51 10.68
CA LEU A 130 -11.63 10.07 11.65
C LEU A 130 -11.60 8.55 11.82
N LEU A 131 -11.50 7.80 10.72
CA LEU A 131 -11.38 6.34 10.78
C LEU A 131 -10.14 5.92 11.57
N PHE A 132 -9.01 6.58 11.37
CA PHE A 132 -7.78 6.32 12.10
C PHE A 132 -7.95 6.67 13.59
N ALA A 133 -8.54 7.83 13.89
CA ALA A 133 -8.75 8.30 15.26
C ALA A 133 -9.67 7.38 16.09
N ILE A 134 -10.62 6.67 15.48
CA ILE A 134 -11.47 5.70 16.19
C ILE A 134 -10.90 4.26 16.16
N ASN A 135 -9.78 4.03 15.47
CA ASN A 135 -9.19 2.71 15.33
C ASN A 135 -8.44 2.28 16.59
N LYS A 136 -9.01 1.35 17.35
CA LYS A 136 -8.41 0.80 18.57
C LYS A 136 -7.05 0.12 18.33
N GLY A 137 -6.88 -0.53 17.18
CA GLY A 137 -5.62 -1.19 16.82
C GLY A 137 -4.49 -0.17 16.59
N LEU A 138 -4.78 0.94 15.92
CA LEU A 138 -3.83 2.03 15.73
C LEU A 138 -3.38 2.60 17.08
N TRP A 139 -4.29 2.89 17.99
CA TRP A 139 -3.92 3.42 19.30
C TRP A 139 -3.07 2.44 20.12
N LYS A 140 -3.35 1.13 20.06
CA LYS A 140 -2.49 0.13 20.68
C LYS A 140 -1.08 0.12 20.07
N LEU A 141 -0.97 0.24 18.75
CA LEU A 141 0.32 0.34 18.06
C LEU A 141 1.08 1.61 18.45
N VAL A 142 0.42 2.77 18.46
CA VAL A 142 1.05 4.06 18.77
C VAL A 142 1.45 4.15 20.24
N LEU A 143 0.54 3.84 21.17
CA LEU A 143 0.80 3.93 22.61
C LEU A 143 1.78 2.85 23.11
N GLY A 144 1.85 1.71 22.41
CA GLY A 144 2.87 0.70 22.69
C GLY A 144 4.28 1.09 22.21
N ASN A 145 4.40 2.06 21.29
CA ASN A 145 5.66 2.39 20.62
C ASN A 145 5.89 3.92 20.44
N PRO A 146 5.71 4.74 21.49
CA PRO A 146 5.72 6.19 21.36
C PRO A 146 7.06 6.75 20.85
N GLY A 147 8.18 6.14 21.25
CA GLY A 147 9.51 6.57 20.85
C GLY A 147 9.72 6.49 19.34
N ILE A 148 9.35 5.36 18.72
CA ILE A 148 9.48 5.16 17.27
C ILE A 148 8.51 6.07 16.51
N VAL A 149 7.26 6.18 16.97
CA VAL A 149 6.27 7.06 16.32
C VAL A 149 6.75 8.52 16.31
N PHE A 150 7.20 9.02 17.45
CA PHE A 150 7.72 10.39 17.54
C PHE A 150 8.96 10.59 16.68
N GLN A 151 9.88 9.61 16.71
CA GLN A 151 11.10 9.66 15.92
C GLN A 151 10.82 9.71 14.41
N GLU A 152 9.87 8.91 13.91
CA GLU A 152 9.51 8.92 12.49
C GLU A 152 8.81 10.21 12.07
N ILE A 153 7.92 10.76 12.91
CA ILE A 153 7.31 12.09 12.65
C ILE A 153 8.39 13.17 12.63
N TRP A 154 9.32 13.14 13.59
CA TRP A 154 10.42 14.10 13.66
C TRP A 154 11.31 14.04 12.43
N ARG A 155 11.67 12.83 11.96
CA ARG A 155 12.44 12.64 10.73
C ARG A 155 11.69 13.06 9.48
N ASP A 156 10.36 12.99 9.47
CA ASP A 156 9.54 13.42 8.33
C ASP A 156 9.54 14.94 8.14
N ILE A 157 9.66 15.71 9.22
CA ILE A 157 9.69 17.18 9.17
C ILE A 157 11.11 17.76 9.27
N ASN A 158 12.06 17.02 9.83
CA ASN A 158 13.42 17.49 10.08
C ASN A 158 14.44 16.71 9.23
N THR A 159 14.87 17.33 8.13
CA THR A 159 15.90 16.78 7.25
C THR A 159 17.23 16.48 7.96
N ARG A 160 17.64 17.30 8.94
CA ARG A 160 18.89 17.03 9.68
C ARG A 160 18.78 15.75 10.50
N ALA A 161 17.63 15.52 11.14
CA ALA A 161 17.37 14.30 11.89
C ALA A 161 17.30 13.06 10.98
N PHE A 162 16.68 13.20 9.81
CA PHE A 162 16.62 12.16 8.78
C PHE A 162 18.00 11.76 8.26
N VAL A 163 18.80 12.75 7.83
CA VAL A 163 20.18 12.52 7.34
C VAL A 163 21.07 12.02 8.48
N GLY A 164 20.87 12.51 9.70
CA GLY A 164 21.57 12.05 10.90
C GLY A 164 21.40 10.55 11.17
N GLU A 165 20.27 9.95 10.81
CA GLU A 165 20.10 8.50 10.90
C GLU A 165 20.99 7.77 9.89
N ALA A 166 21.02 8.25 8.65
CA ALA A 166 21.87 7.66 7.61
C ALA A 166 23.36 7.83 7.88
N LYS A 167 23.76 8.90 8.57
CA LYS A 167 25.14 9.10 9.03
C LYS A 167 25.70 7.96 9.86
N ARG A 168 24.85 7.23 10.61
CA ARG A 168 25.29 6.12 11.48
C ARG A 168 26.03 5.02 10.72
N TYR A 169 25.69 4.81 9.45
CA TYR A 169 26.33 3.82 8.57
C TYR A 169 26.95 4.45 7.30
N CYS A 170 26.82 5.76 7.11
CA CYS A 170 27.55 6.53 6.10
C CYS A 170 28.07 7.85 6.71
N PRO A 171 29.17 7.83 7.49
CA PRO A 171 29.61 9.00 8.27
C PRO A 171 29.96 10.25 7.47
N LYS A 172 30.28 10.08 6.17
CA LYS A 172 30.61 11.16 5.24
C LYS A 172 29.39 11.87 4.66
N LEU A 173 28.17 11.37 4.90
CA LEU A 173 26.94 11.95 4.37
C LEU A 173 26.58 13.21 5.16
N GLU A 174 26.55 14.37 4.51
CA GLU A 174 26.13 15.63 5.13
C GLU A 174 24.77 16.09 4.59
N VAL A 175 24.08 16.97 5.34
CA VAL A 175 22.76 17.48 4.96
C VAL A 175 22.84 18.25 3.64
N GLU A 176 23.94 18.98 3.46
CA GLU A 176 24.26 19.80 2.30
C GLU A 176 24.47 18.96 1.02
N HIS A 177 24.74 17.66 1.16
CA HIS A 177 24.86 16.74 0.04
C HIS A 177 23.49 16.32 -0.51
N THR A 178 22.40 16.61 0.22
CA THR A 178 21.07 16.11 -0.09
C THR A 178 20.16 17.19 -0.64
N THR A 179 19.17 16.77 -1.41
CA THR A 179 18.00 17.56 -1.81
C THR A 179 16.74 16.80 -1.44
N HIS A 180 15.63 17.51 -1.22
CA HIS A 180 14.34 16.87 -0.96
C HIS A 180 13.86 16.16 -2.23
N GLY A 181 13.31 14.96 -2.06
CA GLY A 181 12.79 14.13 -3.14
C GLY A 181 11.26 14.07 -3.12
N TRP A 182 10.75 12.92 -3.54
CA TRP A 182 9.32 12.60 -3.54
C TRP A 182 8.96 11.75 -2.31
N ALA A 183 7.67 11.54 -2.08
CA ALA A 183 7.20 10.61 -1.05
C ALA A 183 6.32 9.52 -1.67
N GLY A 184 6.43 8.31 -1.14
CA GLY A 184 5.47 7.23 -1.37
C GLY A 184 4.57 7.06 -0.15
N VAL A 185 3.44 6.37 -0.29
CA VAL A 185 2.61 5.97 0.84
C VAL A 185 2.44 4.45 0.82
N HIS A 186 2.87 3.80 1.89
CA HIS A 186 2.78 2.37 2.07
C HIS A 186 1.47 1.99 2.75
N ALA A 187 0.78 1.01 2.16
CA ALA A 187 -0.40 0.40 2.75
C ALA A 187 0.04 -0.63 3.80
N VAL A 188 -0.30 -0.39 5.07
CA VAL A 188 -0.01 -1.32 6.16
C VAL A 188 -1.32 -1.79 6.78
N ALA A 189 -1.63 -3.07 6.61
CA ALA A 189 -2.80 -3.67 7.25
C ALA A 189 -2.54 -3.96 8.73
N ILE A 190 -3.45 -3.53 9.60
CA ILE A 190 -3.43 -3.83 11.03
C ILE A 190 -4.74 -4.48 11.47
N ASP A 191 -4.65 -5.41 12.42
CA ASP A 191 -5.82 -6.02 13.05
C ASP A 191 -6.34 -5.21 14.25
N GLY A 192 -7.45 -5.66 14.85
CA GLY A 192 -8.04 -4.99 16.02
C GLY A 192 -7.21 -5.09 17.31
N SER A 193 -6.16 -5.92 17.33
CA SER A 193 -5.20 -5.99 18.43
C SER A 193 -4.08 -4.96 18.29
N GLY A 194 -3.95 -4.32 17.13
CA GLY A 194 -2.85 -3.42 16.81
C GLY A 194 -1.62 -4.12 16.22
N LYS A 195 -1.74 -5.41 15.89
CA LYS A 195 -0.67 -6.16 15.24
C LYS A 195 -0.65 -5.82 13.75
N ILE A 196 0.56 -5.55 13.24
CA ILE A 196 0.81 -5.39 11.81
C ILE A 196 0.74 -6.76 11.14
N ILE A 197 -0.04 -6.85 10.06
CA ILE A 197 -0.14 -8.05 9.24
C ILE A 197 1.03 -8.05 8.27
N GLY A 198 2.04 -8.89 8.55
CA GLY A 198 3.26 -9.00 7.73
C GLY A 198 3.14 -9.93 6.52
N ASN A 199 2.05 -10.68 6.40
CA ASN A 199 1.84 -11.66 5.33
C ASN A 199 0.81 -11.15 4.31
N PHE A 200 0.80 -11.77 3.12
CA PHE A 200 -0.32 -11.62 2.19
C PHE A 200 -1.63 -12.02 2.86
N LEU A 201 -2.67 -11.20 2.66
CA LEU A 201 -3.99 -11.48 3.17
C LEU A 201 -4.98 -11.50 2.02
N PHE A 202 -5.60 -12.66 1.83
CA PHE A 202 -6.68 -12.88 0.88
C PHE A 202 -7.97 -13.18 1.64
N GLU A 203 -9.07 -12.59 1.18
CA GLU A 203 -10.37 -12.73 1.82
C GLU A 203 -11.46 -12.89 0.76
N ASN A 204 -12.30 -13.92 0.90
CA ASN A 204 -13.46 -14.06 0.04
C ASN A 204 -14.60 -13.14 0.50
N GLY A 205 -15.25 -12.49 -0.45
CA GLY A 205 -16.51 -11.78 -0.18
C GLY A 205 -17.63 -12.77 0.16
N SER A 206 -18.65 -12.28 0.84
CA SER A 206 -19.80 -13.09 1.30
C SER A 206 -20.54 -13.84 0.18
N SER A 207 -20.46 -13.38 -1.07
CA SER A 207 -21.08 -14.01 -2.24
C SER A 207 -20.29 -15.20 -2.82
N GLY A 208 -19.03 -15.41 -2.39
CA GLY A 208 -18.16 -16.48 -2.89
C GLY A 208 -17.61 -16.27 -4.31
N ILE A 209 -17.98 -15.18 -4.99
CA ILE A 209 -17.50 -14.82 -6.35
C ILE A 209 -16.58 -13.60 -6.35
N VAL A 210 -16.12 -13.20 -5.16
CA VAL A 210 -15.20 -12.08 -4.94
C VAL A 210 -14.00 -12.57 -4.14
N LEU A 211 -12.79 -12.26 -4.61
CA LEU A 211 -11.53 -12.47 -3.90
C LEU A 211 -10.87 -11.12 -3.64
N ASN A 212 -10.73 -10.75 -2.37
CA ASN A 212 -10.13 -9.49 -1.97
C ASN A 212 -8.66 -9.70 -1.57
N VAL A 213 -7.75 -8.99 -2.24
CA VAL A 213 -6.35 -8.86 -1.81
C VAL A 213 -6.30 -7.72 -0.79
N ARG A 214 -6.36 -8.09 0.50
CA ARG A 214 -6.49 -7.17 1.63
C ARG A 214 -5.14 -6.64 2.12
N ASN A 215 -4.06 -7.38 1.87
CA ASN A 215 -2.71 -6.96 2.21
C ASN A 215 -1.69 -7.61 1.26
N ALA A 216 -0.76 -6.80 0.75
CA ALA A 216 0.35 -7.23 -0.09
C ALA A 216 1.60 -6.44 0.31
N PRO A 217 2.29 -6.84 1.40
CA PRO A 217 3.40 -6.08 1.94
C PRO A 217 4.66 -6.22 1.07
N SER A 218 5.67 -5.38 1.35
CA SER A 218 7.00 -5.50 0.73
C SER A 218 7.55 -6.93 0.87
N PRO A 219 8.18 -7.53 -0.17
CA PRO A 219 8.64 -6.94 -1.44
C PRO A 219 7.66 -7.09 -2.62
N ALA A 220 6.39 -6.71 -2.46
CA ALA A 220 5.33 -6.94 -3.47
C ALA A 220 5.64 -6.49 -4.91
N CYS A 221 6.38 -5.41 -5.12
CA CYS A 221 6.77 -4.98 -6.47
C CYS A 221 7.68 -6.02 -7.16
N THR A 222 8.74 -6.44 -6.46
CA THR A 222 9.70 -7.44 -6.95
C THR A 222 9.05 -8.80 -7.16
N SER A 223 8.14 -9.20 -6.26
CA SER A 223 7.46 -10.51 -6.32
C SER A 223 6.10 -10.45 -7.03
N SER A 224 5.79 -9.39 -7.77
CA SER A 224 4.46 -9.14 -8.33
C SER A 224 3.93 -10.27 -9.22
N LEU A 225 4.77 -10.85 -10.07
CA LEU A 225 4.39 -11.98 -10.94
C LEU A 225 4.10 -13.26 -10.13
N ALA A 226 4.87 -13.54 -9.08
CA ALA A 226 4.63 -14.68 -8.20
C ALA A 226 3.34 -14.51 -7.37
N ILE A 227 3.07 -13.27 -6.92
CA ILE A 227 1.82 -12.92 -6.25
C ILE A 227 0.65 -13.11 -7.20
N ALA A 228 0.78 -12.67 -8.46
CA ALA A 228 -0.27 -12.85 -9.47
C ALA A 228 -0.62 -14.34 -9.66
N ASN A 229 0.39 -15.22 -9.75
CA ASN A 229 0.15 -16.67 -9.79
C ASN A 229 -0.61 -17.16 -8.55
N THR A 230 -0.21 -16.73 -7.36
CA THR A 230 -0.88 -17.09 -6.10
C THR A 230 -2.35 -16.63 -6.07
N VAL A 231 -2.61 -15.43 -6.57
CA VAL A 231 -3.96 -14.86 -6.69
C VAL A 231 -4.80 -15.67 -7.68
N VAL A 232 -4.23 -16.03 -8.83
CA VAL A 232 -4.92 -16.85 -9.84
C VAL A 232 -5.21 -18.25 -9.31
N ASP A 233 -4.26 -18.91 -8.67
CA ASP A 233 -4.46 -20.24 -8.07
C ASP A 233 -5.59 -20.21 -7.02
N ARG A 234 -5.61 -19.15 -6.21
CA ARG A 234 -6.67 -18.95 -5.23
C ARG A 234 -8.02 -18.72 -5.89
N ALA A 235 -8.08 -17.88 -6.92
CA ALA A 235 -9.30 -17.61 -7.68
C ALA A 235 -9.81 -18.87 -8.41
N VAL A 236 -8.92 -19.70 -8.97
CA VAL A 236 -9.29 -20.99 -9.58
C VAL A 236 -10.01 -21.87 -8.58
N LYS A 237 -9.47 -21.99 -7.36
CA LYS A 237 -10.06 -22.77 -6.28
C LYS A 237 -11.37 -22.17 -5.79
N ASP A 238 -11.39 -20.89 -5.48
CA ASP A 238 -12.50 -20.25 -4.76
C ASP A 238 -13.70 -20.02 -5.68
N PHE A 239 -13.47 -19.75 -6.97
CA PHE A 239 -14.53 -19.49 -7.94
C PHE A 239 -14.98 -20.71 -8.74
N ASP A 240 -14.22 -21.81 -8.67
CA ASP A 240 -14.29 -22.92 -9.63
C ASP A 240 -14.10 -22.42 -11.08
N TRP A 241 -13.10 -21.55 -11.26
CA TRP A 241 -12.91 -20.71 -12.45
C TRP A 241 -12.72 -21.55 -13.73
N LEU A 242 -11.99 -22.67 -13.64
CA LEU A 242 -11.66 -23.49 -14.81
C LEU A 242 -12.83 -24.37 -15.29
N ASN A 243 -13.80 -24.67 -14.44
CA ASN A 243 -14.93 -25.55 -14.78
C ASN A 243 -16.19 -24.77 -15.21
N LYS A 244 -16.24 -23.45 -14.99
CA LYS A 244 -17.39 -22.61 -15.32
C LYS A 244 -17.23 -21.93 -16.69
N LYS A 245 -18.14 -22.20 -17.63
CA LYS A 245 -18.18 -21.57 -18.97
C LYS A 245 -18.17 -20.04 -18.86
N PRO A 246 -17.49 -19.27 -19.74
CA PRO A 246 -17.53 -17.80 -19.74
C PRO A 246 -18.93 -17.22 -20.04
N PHE A 247 -19.18 -15.95 -19.69
CA PHE A 247 -20.44 -15.26 -20.03
C PHE A 247 -20.50 -15.09 -21.55
N LYS A 248 -21.65 -15.38 -22.18
CA LYS A 248 -21.92 -14.84 -23.52
C LYS A 248 -22.17 -13.34 -23.30
N THR A 249 -21.18 -12.50 -23.59
CA THR A 249 -21.43 -11.06 -23.65
C THR A 249 -22.40 -10.83 -24.79
N ASP A 250 -23.64 -10.45 -24.49
CA ASP A 250 -24.49 -9.84 -25.51
C ASP A 250 -23.73 -8.62 -26.02
N LYS A 251 -23.52 -8.59 -27.33
CA LYS A 251 -22.72 -7.55 -27.99
C LYS A 251 -23.23 -6.18 -27.54
N VAL A 252 -22.39 -5.41 -26.85
CA VAL A 252 -22.63 -3.98 -26.66
C VAL A 252 -22.56 -3.37 -28.07
N PRO A 253 -23.60 -2.64 -28.54
CA PRO A 253 -23.57 -1.98 -29.84
C PRO A 253 -22.37 -1.02 -29.91
N ALA A 254 -21.71 -1.01 -31.08
CA ALA A 254 -20.53 -0.19 -31.38
C ALA A 254 -20.82 1.31 -31.31
#